data_AF-A0AA38GSS4-F1
#
_entry.id   AF-A0AA38GSS4-F1
#
_cell.length_a   1.000
_cell.length_b   1.000
_cell.length_c   1.000
_cell.angle_alpha   90.00
_cell.angle_beta   90.00
_cell.angle_gamma   90.00
#
_symmetry.space_group_name_H-M   'P 1'
#
loop_
_entity.id
_entity.type
_entity.pdbx_description
1 polymer ?
#
loop_
_entity_poly.entity_id
_entity_poly.type
_entity_poly.pdbx_seq_one_letter_code
_entity_poly.pdbx_strand_id
1 'polypeptide(L)'
;FRIQYKLNYNMNFQNISHNGLPSIDGKRMAKGILRIHKSYKPTDVFRLLLLLLLLSIFLLLLLSFGIFSIPVKRLPHEISQQLSDDITTSNLKRSDGKDEPKQWVEVLSWEPRAFLYHNFLAKDECKYLIDLAKPHMMKSMVVDSQTGESKDSRARTSSGAFLNRGQDEIIRRIEKRIADFSFIPEEHGEGLHILHYEVEQKYNAHYDYFFDLVNVKNGGQRAVTMLMYLSDVEKGGETIFPQRHVNRSSVPWWDDLSECGRSGLSVRPKMGDAILFWSMRPDASMDPSSLHGSCPVIQ
;
A
#
# COMPACT_ATOMS: atom_id res chain seq x y z
N PHE A 1 6.57 12.00 -16.79
CA PHE A 1 7.35 10.95 -16.07
C PHE A 1 6.64 10.56 -14.79
N ARG A 2 6.69 9.28 -14.39
CA ARG A 2 6.18 8.78 -13.11
C ARG A 2 7.02 7.61 -12.60
N ILE A 3 6.89 7.28 -11.33
CA ILE A 3 7.51 6.10 -10.70
C ILE A 3 6.43 5.08 -10.39
N GLN A 4 6.75 3.81 -10.59
CA GLN A 4 6.04 2.69 -9.99
C GLN A 4 6.96 2.00 -8.97
N TYR A 5 6.53 1.97 -7.70
CA TYR A 5 7.20 1.26 -6.62
C TYR A 5 6.25 0.26 -5.98
N LYS A 6 6.70 -0.98 -5.86
CA LYS A 6 5.89 -2.12 -5.42
C LYS A 6 6.44 -2.68 -4.13
N LEU A 7 5.56 -2.93 -3.18
CA LEU A 7 5.88 -3.52 -1.90
C LEU A 7 5.28 -4.92 -1.83
N ASN A 8 6.15 -5.90 -1.64
CA ASN A 8 5.78 -7.30 -1.54
C ASN A 8 5.34 -7.66 -0.13
N TYR A 9 4.38 -8.56 -0.03
CA TYR A 9 4.04 -9.26 1.18
C TYR A 9 4.61 -10.68 1.06
N ASN A 10 5.64 -10.95 1.86
CA ASN A 10 6.17 -12.29 2.00
C ASN A 10 5.18 -13.14 2.79
N MET A 11 4.33 -13.86 2.07
CA MET A 11 3.79 -15.10 2.63
C MET A 11 4.99 -16.03 2.83
N ASN A 12 5.35 -16.35 4.06
CA ASN A 12 6.36 -17.38 4.35
C ASN A 12 5.88 -18.73 3.80
N PHE A 13 6.12 -18.99 2.51
CA PHE A 13 5.80 -20.26 1.85
C PHE A 13 6.68 -21.41 2.37
N GLN A 14 7.72 -21.12 3.15
CA GLN A 14 8.54 -22.16 3.81
C GLN A 14 7.78 -22.96 4.89
N ASN A 15 6.56 -22.58 5.26
CA ASN A 15 5.66 -23.42 6.07
C ASN A 15 4.61 -24.17 5.24
N ILE A 16 4.69 -24.12 3.90
CA ILE A 16 3.80 -24.86 2.99
C ILE A 16 4.64 -25.79 2.08
N SER A 17 5.46 -26.63 2.70
CA SER A 17 5.84 -27.92 2.10
C SER A 17 6.17 -28.92 3.21
N HIS A 18 5.58 -30.11 3.12
CA HIS A 18 5.61 -31.24 4.07
C HIS A 18 4.63 -31.22 5.25
N ASN A 19 3.36 -30.91 4.97
CA ASN A 19 2.30 -31.74 5.52
C ASN A 19 1.35 -32.06 4.37
N GLY A 20 1.35 -33.33 3.94
CA GLY A 20 0.35 -33.83 3.01
C GLY A 20 -1.05 -33.49 3.52
N LEU A 21 -1.99 -33.29 2.59
CA LEU A 21 -3.42 -33.31 2.91
C LEU A 21 -3.68 -34.51 3.83
N PRO A 22 -4.15 -34.31 5.09
CA PRO A 22 -4.54 -35.44 5.88
C PRO A 22 -5.79 -36.01 5.21
N SER A 23 -5.66 -37.23 4.67
CA SER A 23 -6.83 -38.06 4.46
C SER A 23 -7.52 -38.19 5.83
N ILE A 24 -8.78 -37.81 5.87
CA ILE A 24 -9.60 -37.91 7.08
C ILE A 24 -9.91 -39.39 7.27
N ASP A 25 -9.01 -40.10 7.95
CA ASP A 25 -9.26 -41.46 8.41
C ASP A 25 -9.87 -41.39 9.81
N GLY A 26 -11.21 -41.47 9.85
CA GLY A 26 -12.07 -41.18 11.00
C GLY A 26 -12.01 -42.15 12.18
N LYS A 27 -10.86 -42.76 12.48
CA LYS A 27 -10.74 -43.79 13.54
C LYS A 27 -9.62 -43.62 14.57
N ARG A 28 -8.80 -42.56 14.51
CA ARG A 28 -7.71 -42.34 15.51
C ARG A 28 -7.84 -41.13 16.44
N MET A 29 -8.92 -40.33 16.33
CA MET A 29 -9.23 -39.23 17.26
C MET A 29 -10.05 -39.65 18.50
N ALA A 30 -10.27 -40.96 18.73
CA ALA A 30 -11.15 -41.43 19.81
C ALA A 30 -10.43 -41.83 21.12
N LYS A 31 -9.09 -41.74 21.22
CA LYS A 31 -8.36 -42.23 22.40
C LYS A 31 -7.48 -41.22 23.15
N GLY A 32 -7.39 -39.97 22.67
CA GLY A 32 -6.58 -38.92 23.32
C GLY A 32 -7.37 -37.86 24.10
N ILE A 33 -8.68 -37.70 23.84
CA ILE A 33 -9.54 -36.68 24.47
C ILE A 33 -10.43 -37.31 25.57
N LEU A 34 -9.93 -38.34 26.24
CA LEU A 34 -10.63 -39.03 27.32
C LEU A 34 -9.81 -38.96 28.61
N ARG A 35 -9.38 -37.75 28.96
CA ARG A 35 -9.05 -37.38 30.33
C ARG A 35 -9.17 -35.85 30.44
N ILE A 36 -10.02 -35.43 31.38
CA ILE A 36 -10.42 -34.04 31.68
C ILE A 36 -11.63 -33.55 30.86
N HIS A 37 -12.79 -34.18 31.06
CA HIS A 37 -14.07 -33.48 31.07
C HIS A 37 -14.59 -33.51 32.51
N LYS A 38 -14.34 -32.45 33.27
CA LYS A 38 -15.26 -32.11 34.36
C LYS A 38 -16.56 -31.69 33.67
N SER A 39 -17.61 -32.49 33.85
CA SER A 39 -18.95 -32.18 33.35
C SER A 39 -19.48 -30.96 34.10
N TYR A 40 -19.34 -29.77 33.51
CA TYR A 40 -20.02 -28.57 33.98
C TYR A 40 -21.47 -28.65 33.52
N LYS A 41 -22.43 -28.49 34.45
CA LYS A 41 -23.84 -28.50 34.07
C LYS A 41 -24.13 -27.24 33.24
N PRO A 42 -25.08 -27.27 32.29
CA PRO A 42 -25.45 -26.09 31.50
C PRO A 42 -25.82 -24.87 32.35
N THR A 43 -26.34 -25.11 33.56
CA THR A 43 -26.63 -24.09 34.58
C THR A 43 -25.37 -23.38 35.08
N ASP A 44 -24.23 -24.06 35.12
CA ASP A 44 -22.96 -23.52 35.63
C ASP A 44 -22.30 -22.62 34.59
N VAL A 45 -22.39 -22.98 33.31
CA VAL A 45 -21.91 -22.14 32.19
C VAL A 45 -22.73 -20.85 32.10
N PHE A 46 -24.05 -20.95 32.23
CA PHE A 46 -24.92 -19.78 32.24
C PHE A 46 -24.65 -18.85 33.43
N ARG A 47 -24.44 -19.41 34.62
CA ARG A 47 -24.06 -18.63 35.82
C ARG A 47 -22.71 -17.95 35.66
N LEU A 48 -21.74 -18.61 35.04
CA LEU A 48 -20.43 -18.03 34.77
C LEU A 48 -20.52 -16.86 33.79
N LEU A 49 -21.29 -17.01 32.71
CA LEU A 49 -21.52 -15.93 31.73
C LEU A 49 -22.24 -14.73 32.36
N LEU A 50 -23.23 -14.98 33.22
CA LEU A 50 -23.94 -13.93 33.94
C LEU A 50 -23.01 -13.18 34.93
N LEU A 51 -22.14 -13.91 35.64
CA LEU A 51 -21.13 -13.32 36.51
C LEU A 51 -20.14 -12.43 35.75
N LEU A 52 -19.66 -12.89 34.58
CA LEU A 52 -18.76 -12.11 33.73
C LEU A 52 -19.42 -10.84 33.18
N LEU A 53 -20.70 -10.92 32.80
CA LEU A 53 -21.48 -9.77 32.36
C LEU A 53 -21.69 -8.74 33.48
N LEU A 54 -22.04 -9.20 34.69
CA LEU A 54 -22.23 -8.30 35.83
C LEU A 54 -20.90 -7.64 36.26
N LEU A 55 -19.79 -8.38 36.19
CA LEU A 55 -18.46 -7.85 36.47
C LEU A 55 -18.03 -6.78 35.44
N SER A 56 -18.32 -6.98 34.15
CA SER A 56 -17.97 -5.99 33.12
C SER A 56 -18.77 -4.70 33.27
N ILE A 57 -20.07 -4.79 33.58
CA ILE A 57 -20.92 -3.62 33.86
C ILE A 57 -20.43 -2.88 35.11
N PHE A 58 -20.06 -3.61 36.16
CA PHE A 58 -19.52 -3.01 37.39
C PHE A 58 -18.20 -2.27 37.14
N LEU A 59 -17.29 -2.84 36.34
CA LEU A 59 -16.03 -2.18 35.96
C LEU A 59 -16.27 -0.89 35.15
N LEU A 60 -17.25 -0.90 34.23
CA LEU A 60 -17.63 0.28 33.46
C LEU A 60 -18.22 1.38 34.34
N LEU A 61 -19.00 1.04 35.36
CA LEU A 61 -19.51 1.99 36.35
C LEU A 61 -18.38 2.58 37.21
N LEU A 62 -17.43 1.76 37.67
CA LEU A 62 -16.27 2.27 38.41
C LEU A 62 -15.42 3.25 37.58
N LEU A 63 -15.30 3.00 36.27
CA LEU A 63 -14.65 3.91 35.33
C LEU A 63 -15.47 5.19 35.11
N SER A 64 -16.80 5.09 34.97
CA SER A 64 -17.66 6.26 34.75
C SER A 64 -17.78 7.17 35.98
N PHE A 65 -17.68 6.61 37.18
CA PHE A 65 -17.67 7.36 38.44
C PHE A 65 -16.26 7.80 38.87
N GLY A 66 -15.22 7.51 38.08
CA GLY A 66 -13.84 7.93 38.36
C GLY A 66 -13.21 7.29 39.60
N ILE A 67 -13.79 6.20 40.12
CA ILE A 67 -13.33 5.50 41.33
C ILE A 67 -12.08 4.65 41.02
N PHE A 68 -11.85 4.33 39.74
CA PHE A 68 -10.69 3.58 39.27
C PHE A 68 -10.01 4.33 38.12
N SER A 69 -8.77 4.79 38.33
CA SER A 69 -7.91 5.33 37.27
C SER A 69 -6.94 4.24 36.82
N ILE A 70 -6.85 3.99 35.51
CA ILE A 70 -5.79 3.13 34.96
C ILE A 70 -4.45 3.81 35.28
N PRO A 71 -3.49 3.14 35.93
CA PRO A 71 -2.19 3.71 36.19
C PRO A 71 -1.40 3.73 34.89
N VAL A 72 -1.64 4.74 34.05
CA VAL A 72 -0.69 5.07 32.99
C VAL A 72 0.52 5.65 33.70
N LYS A 73 1.56 4.83 33.87
CA LYS A 73 2.88 5.33 34.28
C LYS A 73 3.25 6.43 33.28
N ARG A 74 3.22 7.70 33.70
CA ARG A 74 3.83 8.78 32.93
C ARG A 74 5.29 8.41 32.75
N LEU A 75 5.68 8.23 31.49
CA LEU A 75 7.08 8.07 31.13
C LEU A 75 7.85 9.27 31.69
N PRO A 76 9.03 9.09 32.32
CA PRO A 76 9.84 10.20 32.83
C PRO A 76 10.10 11.23 31.73
N HIS A 77 10.05 12.51 32.09
CA HIS A 77 10.14 13.65 31.19
C HIS A 77 11.43 13.62 30.32
N GLU A 78 12.49 12.94 30.78
CA GLU A 78 13.74 12.74 30.05
C GLU A 78 13.63 11.78 28.85
N ILE A 79 12.88 10.68 28.97
CA ILE A 79 12.70 9.72 27.86
C ILE A 79 11.72 10.29 26.83
N SER A 80 10.72 11.08 27.28
CA SER A 80 9.85 11.81 26.36
C SER A 80 10.63 12.85 25.54
N GLN A 81 11.63 13.51 26.13
CA GLN A 81 12.51 14.42 25.40
C GLN A 81 13.42 13.68 24.43
N GLN A 82 14.03 12.55 24.83
CA GLN A 82 14.82 11.75 23.89
C GLN A 82 14.00 11.19 22.72
N LEU A 83 12.79 10.68 22.96
CA LEU A 83 11.90 10.22 21.88
C LEU A 83 11.40 11.37 21.00
N SER A 84 11.17 12.55 21.58
CA SER A 84 10.81 13.75 20.82
C SER A 84 12.00 14.26 20.01
N ASP A 85 13.21 14.20 20.56
CA ASP A 85 14.45 14.64 19.92
C ASP A 85 14.87 13.65 18.82
N ASP A 86 14.63 12.34 18.95
CA ASP A 86 14.86 11.34 17.88
C ASP A 86 13.82 11.45 16.74
N ILE A 87 12.56 11.76 17.06
CA ILE A 87 11.53 12.07 16.06
C ILE A 87 11.79 13.43 15.39
N THR A 88 12.42 14.37 16.10
CA THR A 88 12.75 15.71 15.57
C THR A 88 14.07 15.71 14.80
N THR A 89 15.06 14.90 15.19
CA THR A 89 16.36 14.82 14.50
C THR A 89 16.31 14.04 13.19
N SER A 90 15.38 13.10 13.02
CA SER A 90 15.07 12.54 11.69
C SER A 90 14.40 13.56 10.74
N ASN A 91 13.81 14.64 11.30
CA ASN A 91 13.24 15.76 10.56
C ASN A 91 14.20 16.97 10.41
N LEU A 92 15.43 16.91 10.94
CA LEU A 92 16.40 18.01 10.87
C LEU A 92 17.56 17.73 9.90
N LYS A 93 17.21 17.75 8.62
CA LYS A 93 17.98 18.49 7.60
C LYS A 93 17.14 18.78 6.35
N ARG A 94 15.85 19.08 6.51
CA ARG A 94 15.14 19.85 5.49
C ARG A 94 15.48 21.31 5.80
N SER A 95 16.34 21.90 4.97
CA SER A 95 16.75 23.29 5.06
C SER A 95 15.51 24.16 5.32
N ASP A 96 15.54 24.91 6.42
CA ASP A 96 14.55 25.92 6.79
C ASP A 96 14.69 27.12 5.85
N GLY A 97 14.34 26.89 4.58
CA GLY A 97 14.59 27.77 3.45
C GLY A 97 13.39 27.82 2.52
N LYS A 98 12.48 28.77 2.83
CA LYS A 98 11.45 29.39 1.96
C LYS A 98 10.46 28.47 1.22
N ASP A 99 9.18 28.56 1.62
CA ASP A 99 7.99 28.26 0.81
C ASP A 99 7.84 26.86 0.19
N GLU A 100 8.42 25.82 0.79
CA GLU A 100 8.09 24.43 0.40
C GLU A 100 6.68 24.07 0.90
N PRO A 101 5.76 23.64 0.01
CA PRO A 101 4.38 23.37 0.39
C PRO A 101 4.27 22.17 1.35
N LYS A 102 3.46 22.32 2.40
CA LYS A 102 3.26 21.29 3.42
C LYS A 102 2.65 20.02 2.80
N GLN A 103 3.15 18.86 3.22
CA GLN A 103 2.60 17.56 2.87
C GLN A 103 1.23 17.34 3.53
N TRP A 104 0.26 16.80 2.78
CA TRP A 104 -1.07 16.42 3.29
C TRP A 104 -1.66 15.27 2.47
N VAL A 105 -2.75 14.67 2.97
CA VAL A 105 -3.35 13.44 2.40
C VAL A 105 -4.83 13.62 2.07
N GLU A 106 -5.25 13.08 0.94
CA GLU A 106 -6.64 12.90 0.53
C GLU A 106 -6.99 11.40 0.50
N VAL A 107 -8.16 11.04 1.04
CA VAL A 107 -8.70 9.69 0.92
C VAL A 107 -9.47 9.59 -0.39
N LEU A 108 -8.96 8.82 -1.35
CA LEU A 108 -9.60 8.66 -2.66
C LEU A 108 -10.68 7.58 -2.62
N SER A 109 -10.38 6.45 -1.99
CA SER A 109 -11.32 5.33 -1.86
C SER A 109 -10.93 4.39 -0.72
N TRP A 110 -11.91 3.65 -0.21
CA TRP A 110 -11.72 2.53 0.71
C TRP A 110 -11.71 1.18 0.00
N GLU A 111 -12.18 1.13 -1.24
CA GLU A 111 -12.21 -0.06 -2.07
C GLU A 111 -11.91 0.41 -3.51
N PRO A 112 -10.74 0.12 -4.10
CA PRO A 112 -9.57 -0.33 -3.38
C PRO A 112 -9.18 0.75 -2.36
N ARG A 113 -8.47 0.37 -1.29
CA ARG A 113 -7.88 1.37 -0.40
C ARG A 113 -6.89 2.18 -1.21
N ALA A 114 -7.13 3.49 -1.35
CA ALA A 114 -6.33 4.38 -2.15
C ALA A 114 -6.29 5.78 -1.53
N PHE A 115 -5.08 6.34 -1.42
CA PHE A 115 -4.82 7.65 -0.81
C PHE A 115 -3.89 8.44 -1.72
N LEU A 116 -4.14 9.74 -1.83
CA LEU A 116 -3.28 10.68 -2.54
C LEU A 116 -2.49 11.49 -1.53
N TYR A 117 -1.17 11.40 -1.59
CA TYR A 117 -0.24 12.20 -0.81
C TYR A 117 0.24 13.37 -1.64
N HIS A 118 -0.12 14.58 -1.24
CA HIS A 118 0.31 15.80 -1.90
C HIS A 118 1.68 16.24 -1.41
N ASN A 119 2.54 16.71 -2.33
CA ASN A 119 3.91 17.12 -2.02
C ASN A 119 4.74 16.01 -1.34
N PHE A 120 4.53 14.76 -1.78
CA PHE A 120 5.25 13.58 -1.27
C PHE A 120 6.74 13.60 -1.65
N LEU A 121 7.06 13.99 -2.89
CA LEU A 121 8.43 14.23 -3.35
C LEU A 121 8.72 15.72 -3.45
N ALA A 122 9.94 16.14 -3.07
CA ALA A 122 10.40 17.49 -3.37
C ALA A 122 10.64 17.65 -4.88
N LYS A 123 10.49 18.87 -5.40
CA LYS A 123 10.66 19.13 -6.85
C LYS A 123 12.06 18.78 -7.36
N ASP A 124 13.07 18.97 -6.52
CA ASP A 124 14.46 18.63 -6.85
C ASP A 124 14.69 17.10 -6.85
N GLU A 125 14.02 16.35 -5.96
CA GLU A 125 14.01 14.88 -6.00
C GLU A 125 13.39 14.38 -7.30
N CYS A 126 12.29 15.00 -7.75
CA CYS A 126 11.66 14.64 -9.02
C CYS A 126 12.59 14.90 -10.23
N LYS A 127 13.24 16.07 -10.30
CA LYS A 127 14.20 16.37 -11.39
C LYS A 127 15.37 15.41 -11.38
N TYR A 128 15.94 15.16 -10.20
CA TYR A 128 17.04 14.23 -10.02
C TYR A 128 16.72 12.84 -10.57
N LEU A 129 15.56 12.27 -10.21
CA LEU A 129 15.14 10.94 -10.66
C LEU A 129 14.89 10.88 -12.17
N ILE A 130 14.34 11.95 -12.76
CA ILE A 130 14.16 12.06 -14.21
C ILE A 130 15.53 12.04 -14.91
N ASP A 131 16.47 12.87 -14.47
CA ASP A 131 17.77 13.00 -15.13
C ASP A 131 18.63 11.76 -14.95
N LEU A 132 18.53 11.08 -13.80
CA LEU A 132 19.16 9.78 -13.56
C LEU A 132 18.61 8.69 -14.48
N ALA A 133 17.30 8.70 -14.77
CA ALA A 133 16.65 7.65 -15.56
C ALA A 133 16.78 7.84 -17.08
N LYS A 134 16.74 9.10 -17.57
CA LYS A 134 16.72 9.45 -19.00
C LYS A 134 17.73 8.67 -19.87
N PRO A 135 19.02 8.52 -19.48
CA PRO A 135 20.01 7.81 -20.31
C PRO A 135 19.76 6.31 -20.44
N HIS A 136 18.93 5.74 -19.57
CA HIS A 136 18.71 4.30 -19.44
C HIS A 136 17.29 3.86 -19.87
N MET A 137 16.51 4.77 -20.45
CA MET A 137 15.12 4.50 -20.84
C MET A 137 15.06 3.52 -22.01
N MET A 138 14.32 2.43 -21.82
CA MET A 138 14.04 1.45 -22.85
C MET A 138 12.53 1.26 -23.01
N LYS A 139 12.07 0.75 -24.16
CA LYS A 139 10.65 0.44 -24.36
C LYS A 139 10.16 -0.51 -23.25
N SER A 140 9.05 -0.16 -22.61
CA SER A 140 8.49 -0.98 -21.52
C SER A 140 7.88 -2.27 -22.06
N MET A 141 8.05 -3.35 -21.29
CA MET A 141 7.48 -4.66 -21.57
C MET A 141 6.39 -5.01 -20.53
N VAL A 142 5.59 -6.04 -20.80
CA VAL A 142 4.64 -6.63 -19.85
C VAL A 142 5.02 -8.09 -19.58
N VAL A 143 4.67 -8.59 -18.40
CA VAL A 143 4.82 -10.02 -18.06
C VAL A 143 3.61 -10.78 -18.57
N ASP A 144 3.83 -11.82 -19.35
CA ASP A 144 2.79 -12.76 -19.79
C ASP A 144 2.30 -13.59 -18.60
N SER A 145 0.99 -13.63 -18.39
CA SER A 145 0.41 -14.33 -17.21
C SER A 145 0.43 -15.84 -17.31
N GLN A 146 0.61 -16.41 -18.51
CA GLN A 146 0.66 -17.86 -18.74
C GLN A 146 2.11 -18.36 -18.67
N THR A 147 3.05 -17.63 -19.27
CA THR A 147 4.45 -18.08 -19.37
C THR A 147 5.37 -17.43 -18.33
N GLY A 148 4.98 -16.28 -17.76
CA GLY A 148 5.83 -15.49 -16.87
C GLY A 148 6.94 -14.70 -17.59
N GLU A 149 6.97 -14.72 -18.93
CA GLU A 149 8.01 -14.07 -19.72
C GLU A 149 7.69 -12.60 -20.05
N SER A 150 8.72 -11.81 -20.31
CA SER A 150 8.61 -10.40 -20.70
C SER A 150 8.31 -10.27 -22.20
N LYS A 151 7.25 -9.54 -22.58
CA LYS A 151 6.79 -9.38 -23.97
C LYS A 151 6.45 -7.94 -24.32
N ASP A 152 6.68 -7.57 -25.59
CA ASP A 152 6.24 -6.29 -26.15
C ASP A 152 4.71 -6.26 -26.22
N SER A 153 4.12 -5.12 -25.85
CA SER A 153 2.67 -5.03 -25.68
C SER A 153 2.11 -3.71 -26.17
N ARG A 154 1.04 -3.81 -26.97
CA ARG A 154 0.19 -2.66 -27.28
C ARG A 154 -0.60 -2.16 -26.06
N ALA A 155 -0.61 -2.92 -24.96
CA ALA A 155 -1.29 -2.55 -23.73
C ALA A 155 -0.48 -1.59 -22.87
N ARG A 156 0.86 -1.56 -23.00
CA ARG A 156 1.76 -0.63 -22.30
C ARG A 156 2.74 -0.07 -23.31
N THR A 157 2.59 1.19 -23.65
CA THR A 157 3.36 1.82 -24.73
C THR A 157 4.43 2.80 -24.24
N SER A 158 4.66 2.85 -22.91
CA SER A 158 5.69 3.68 -22.28
C SER A 158 7.11 3.22 -22.58
N SER A 159 8.08 4.07 -22.24
CA SER A 159 9.45 3.66 -21.93
C SER A 159 9.68 3.64 -20.41
N GLY A 160 10.68 2.89 -19.95
CA GLY A 160 11.05 2.83 -18.54
C GLY A 160 12.50 2.47 -18.28
N ALA A 161 12.94 2.77 -17.06
CA ALA A 161 14.25 2.43 -16.51
C ALA A 161 14.08 1.98 -15.05
N PHE A 162 14.83 0.95 -14.65
CA PHE A 162 14.89 0.50 -13.27
C PHE A 162 16.07 1.15 -12.57
N LEU A 163 15.84 1.70 -11.38
CA LEU A 163 16.87 2.12 -10.45
C LEU A 163 17.01 1.06 -9.36
N ASN A 164 18.25 0.78 -8.96
CA ASN A 164 18.50 -0.22 -7.95
C ASN A 164 18.05 0.28 -6.57
N ARG A 165 17.57 -0.65 -5.73
CA ARG A 165 17.27 -0.34 -4.33
C ARG A 165 18.50 0.20 -3.62
N GLY A 166 18.31 1.22 -2.81
CA GLY A 166 19.36 1.86 -2.05
C GLY A 166 20.56 2.35 -2.87
N GLN A 167 20.39 2.58 -4.17
CA GLN A 167 21.46 2.93 -5.11
C GLN A 167 22.27 4.15 -4.65
N ASP A 168 21.60 5.18 -4.10
CA ASP A 168 22.22 6.36 -3.51
C ASP A 168 21.40 6.89 -2.32
N GLU A 169 21.89 7.96 -1.68
CA GLU A 169 21.26 8.56 -0.50
C GLU A 169 19.86 9.14 -0.79
N ILE A 170 19.63 9.70 -1.97
CA ILE A 170 18.32 10.27 -2.35
C ILE A 170 17.31 9.13 -2.51
N ILE A 171 17.69 8.07 -3.22
CA ILE A 171 16.85 6.88 -3.41
C ILE A 171 16.53 6.23 -2.06
N ARG A 172 17.52 6.00 -1.18
CA ARG A 172 17.29 5.45 0.16
C ARG A 172 16.31 6.29 0.97
N ARG A 173 16.46 7.62 0.94
CA ARG A 173 15.55 8.52 1.65
C ARG A 173 14.12 8.45 1.13
N ILE A 174 13.94 8.29 -0.19
CA ILE A 174 12.62 8.11 -0.80
C ILE A 174 12.03 6.74 -0.42
N GLU A 175 12.82 5.66 -0.51
CA GLU A 175 12.37 4.31 -0.12
C GLU A 175 11.96 4.26 1.35
N LYS A 176 12.76 4.87 2.23
CA LYS A 176 12.41 5.06 3.64
C LYS A 176 11.10 5.81 3.82
N ARG A 177 10.91 6.92 3.10
CA ARG A 177 9.65 7.68 3.14
C ARG A 177 8.47 6.84 2.66
N ILE A 178 8.64 6.01 1.63
CA ILE A 178 7.60 5.08 1.17
C ILE A 178 7.26 4.08 2.27
N ALA A 179 8.26 3.53 2.97
CA ALA A 179 8.05 2.62 4.08
C ALA A 179 7.27 3.28 5.24
N ASP A 180 7.66 4.49 5.63
CA ASP A 180 7.00 5.25 6.70
C ASP A 180 5.52 5.54 6.37
N PHE A 181 5.18 5.77 5.10
CA PHE A 181 3.80 6.07 4.66
C PHE A 181 2.95 4.84 4.33
N SER A 182 3.58 3.74 3.93
CA SER A 182 2.89 2.48 3.65
C SER A 182 2.77 1.58 4.88
N PHE A 183 3.55 1.86 5.92
CA PHE A 183 3.74 1.00 7.08
C PHE A 183 4.28 -0.40 6.73
N ILE A 184 4.99 -0.50 5.60
CA ILE A 184 5.65 -1.72 5.14
C ILE A 184 7.16 -1.49 5.13
N PRO A 185 7.98 -2.40 5.69
CA PRO A 185 9.43 -2.25 5.72
C PRO A 185 10.06 -2.08 4.32
N GLU A 186 11.16 -1.33 4.25
CA GLU A 186 11.87 -1.03 2.99
C GLU A 186 12.36 -2.29 2.28
N GLU A 187 12.65 -3.37 3.03
CA GLU A 187 13.11 -4.68 2.54
C GLU A 187 12.09 -5.38 1.64
N HIS A 188 10.83 -4.99 1.75
CA HIS A 188 9.75 -5.54 0.95
C HIS A 188 9.59 -4.84 -0.40
N GLY A 189 10.24 -3.68 -0.57
CA GLY A 189 10.18 -2.91 -1.81
C GLY A 189 10.93 -3.58 -2.95
N GLU A 190 10.43 -3.40 -4.17
CA GLU A 190 11.19 -3.58 -5.41
C GLU A 190 12.07 -2.34 -5.68
N GLY A 191 12.87 -2.36 -6.75
CA GLY A 191 13.55 -1.15 -7.23
C GLY A 191 12.57 -0.13 -7.81
N LEU A 192 12.92 1.17 -7.79
CA LEU A 192 12.12 2.22 -8.41
C LEU A 192 12.06 2.00 -9.93
N HIS A 193 10.86 1.80 -10.47
CA HIS A 193 10.66 1.73 -11.92
C HIS A 193 10.19 3.08 -12.44
N ILE A 194 11.09 3.82 -13.07
CA ILE A 194 10.80 5.12 -13.68
C ILE A 194 10.16 4.89 -15.05
N LEU A 195 9.10 5.62 -15.34
CA LEU A 195 8.29 5.48 -16.55
C LEU A 195 8.11 6.83 -17.24
N HIS A 196 8.18 6.82 -18.56
CA HIS A 196 7.91 7.96 -19.42
C HIS A 196 6.86 7.59 -20.45
N TYR A 197 5.84 8.45 -20.52
CA TYR A 197 4.74 8.38 -21.45
C TYR A 197 4.83 9.62 -22.33
N GLU A 198 5.03 9.41 -23.62
CA GLU A 198 4.85 10.44 -24.64
C GLU A 198 3.36 10.62 -24.96
N VAL A 199 3.04 11.62 -25.78
CA VAL A 199 1.68 11.84 -26.28
C VAL A 199 1.14 10.54 -26.91
N GLU A 200 -0.14 10.26 -26.66
CA GLU A 200 -0.88 9.03 -27.00
C GLU A 200 -0.45 7.75 -26.28
N GLN A 201 0.70 7.73 -25.60
CA GLN A 201 1.14 6.56 -24.86
C GLN A 201 0.30 6.34 -23.60
N LYS A 202 0.09 5.07 -23.25
CA LYS A 202 -0.84 4.64 -22.19
C LYS A 202 -0.42 3.35 -21.52
N TYR A 203 -1.17 2.99 -20.48
CA TYR A 203 -1.17 1.64 -19.92
C TYR A 203 -2.63 1.22 -19.69
N ASN A 204 -3.08 0.19 -20.41
CA ASN A 204 -4.38 -0.43 -20.17
C ASN A 204 -4.55 -0.87 -18.71
N ALA A 205 -5.81 -0.99 -18.30
CA ALA A 205 -6.17 -1.44 -16.97
C ALA A 205 -5.58 -2.82 -16.67
N HIS A 206 -4.91 -2.96 -15.52
CA HIS A 206 -4.23 -4.16 -15.08
C HIS A 206 -4.20 -4.25 -13.54
N TYR A 207 -3.77 -5.41 -13.06
CA TYR A 207 -3.46 -5.64 -11.66
C TYR A 207 -1.96 -5.63 -11.47
N ASP A 208 -1.51 -5.11 -10.33
CA ASP A 208 -0.09 -5.14 -9.99
C ASP A 208 0.34 -6.44 -9.33
N TYR A 209 -0.60 -7.15 -8.73
CA TYR A 209 -0.39 -8.46 -8.16
C TYR A 209 -0.24 -9.56 -9.21
N PHE A 210 0.40 -10.65 -8.80
CA PHE A 210 0.61 -11.82 -9.63
C PHE A 210 -0.57 -12.79 -9.53
N PHE A 211 -0.96 -13.36 -10.68
CA PHE A 211 -1.92 -14.46 -10.75
C PHE A 211 -1.24 -15.83 -10.71
N ASP A 212 0.04 -15.89 -11.08
CA ASP A 212 0.81 -17.13 -11.17
C ASP A 212 1.64 -17.38 -9.90
N LEU A 213 1.83 -18.66 -9.58
CA LEU A 213 2.61 -19.07 -8.40
C LEU A 213 4.12 -18.94 -8.60
N VAL A 214 4.60 -18.79 -9.84
CA VAL A 214 6.05 -18.74 -10.14
C VAL A 214 6.63 -17.42 -9.66
N ASN A 215 6.02 -16.30 -10.07
CA ASN A 215 6.40 -14.97 -9.63
C ASN A 215 6.20 -14.78 -8.13
N VAL A 216 5.10 -15.30 -7.58
CA VAL A 216 4.84 -15.25 -6.13
C VAL A 216 5.94 -15.97 -5.33
N LYS A 217 6.44 -17.11 -5.82
CA LYS A 217 7.55 -17.83 -5.17
C LYS A 217 8.89 -17.11 -5.30
N ASN A 218 9.12 -16.38 -6.40
CA ASN A 218 10.40 -15.75 -6.67
C ASN A 218 10.59 -14.41 -5.93
N GLY A 219 9.51 -13.70 -5.60
CA GLY A 219 9.62 -12.36 -4.98
C GLY A 219 8.52 -11.98 -3.99
N GLY A 220 7.58 -12.88 -3.69
CA GLY A 220 6.40 -12.60 -2.87
C GLY A 220 5.21 -12.08 -3.69
N GLN A 221 4.09 -11.80 -3.02
CA GLN A 221 2.90 -11.21 -3.65
C GLN A 221 2.91 -9.69 -3.47
N ARG A 222 2.65 -8.92 -4.52
CA ARG A 222 2.61 -7.45 -4.43
C ARG A 222 1.34 -7.00 -3.72
N ALA A 223 1.50 -6.46 -2.53
CA ALA A 223 0.39 -6.05 -1.68
C ALA A 223 0.03 -4.57 -1.84
N VAL A 224 1.04 -3.72 -2.08
CA VAL A 224 0.89 -2.27 -2.12
C VAL A 224 1.70 -1.69 -3.27
N THR A 225 1.13 -0.69 -3.92
CA THR A 225 1.80 0.09 -4.96
C THR A 225 1.80 1.56 -4.56
N MET A 226 2.97 2.20 -4.69
CA MET A 226 3.12 3.65 -4.66
C MET A 226 3.42 4.14 -6.09
N LEU A 227 2.55 4.98 -6.64
CA LEU A 227 2.77 5.69 -7.90
C LEU A 227 3.12 7.14 -7.59
N MET A 228 4.31 7.61 -7.98
CA MET A 228 4.76 8.98 -7.73
C MET A 228 4.88 9.75 -9.04
N TYR A 229 4.34 10.96 -9.12
CA TYR A 229 4.38 11.77 -10.33
C TYR A 229 5.61 12.67 -10.33
N LEU A 230 6.44 12.55 -11.38
CA LEU A 230 7.69 13.31 -11.49
C LEU A 230 7.56 14.56 -12.36
N SER A 231 6.45 14.71 -13.06
CA SER A 231 6.13 15.87 -13.89
C SER A 231 4.63 16.12 -13.85
N ASP A 232 4.24 17.39 -14.00
CA ASP A 232 2.87 17.76 -14.33
C ASP A 232 2.53 17.26 -15.74
N VAL A 233 1.25 17.00 -15.99
CA VAL A 233 0.71 16.70 -17.33
C VAL A 233 -0.47 17.63 -17.55
N GLU A 234 -0.46 18.34 -18.69
CA GLU A 234 -1.47 19.36 -18.96
C GLU A 234 -2.84 18.71 -19.18
N LYS A 235 -2.89 17.66 -20.01
CA LYS A 235 -4.10 16.91 -20.30
C LYS A 235 -3.85 15.41 -20.51
N GLY A 236 -4.73 14.58 -19.94
CA GLY A 236 -4.60 13.13 -20.00
C GLY A 236 -3.61 12.59 -18.96
N GLY A 237 -3.09 11.39 -19.20
CA GLY A 237 -2.10 10.75 -18.33
C GLY A 237 -2.61 10.34 -16.94
N GLU A 238 -3.92 10.44 -16.69
CA GLU A 238 -4.50 10.15 -15.38
C GLU A 238 -4.27 8.70 -14.97
N THR A 239 -4.06 8.48 -13.66
CA THR A 239 -4.18 7.14 -13.11
C THR A 239 -5.65 6.87 -12.84
N ILE A 240 -6.20 5.84 -13.48
CA ILE A 240 -7.63 5.52 -13.48
C ILE A 240 -7.89 4.19 -12.75
N PHE A 241 -8.90 4.16 -11.89
CA PHE A 241 -9.47 2.97 -11.27
C PHE A 241 -10.87 2.72 -11.87
N PRO A 242 -10.98 2.01 -13.02
CA PRO A 242 -12.21 1.95 -13.81
C PRO A 242 -13.37 1.24 -13.10
N GLN A 243 -13.10 0.41 -12.09
CA GLN A 243 -14.16 -0.26 -11.32
C GLN A 243 -14.79 0.64 -10.24
N ARG A 244 -14.27 1.86 -10.06
CA ARG A 244 -14.81 2.80 -9.08
C ARG A 244 -15.44 3.98 -9.75
N HIS A 245 -16.75 4.10 -9.60
CA HIS A 245 -17.51 5.22 -10.12
C HIS A 245 -17.50 6.37 -9.11
N VAL A 246 -17.31 7.59 -9.62
CA VAL A 246 -17.40 8.82 -8.85
C VAL A 246 -18.45 9.72 -9.48
N ASN A 247 -19.17 10.47 -8.64
CA ASN A 247 -20.13 11.45 -9.14
C ASN A 247 -19.38 12.66 -9.69
N ARG A 248 -19.79 13.15 -10.86
CA ARG A 248 -19.23 14.37 -11.48
C ARG A 248 -19.14 15.54 -10.50
N SER A 249 -20.19 15.76 -9.70
CA SER A 249 -20.25 16.85 -8.72
C SER A 249 -19.25 16.72 -7.56
N SER A 250 -18.68 15.54 -7.35
CA SER A 250 -17.69 15.28 -6.30
C SER A 250 -16.25 15.52 -6.76
N VAL A 251 -16.03 15.82 -8.05
CA VAL A 251 -14.71 16.04 -8.63
C VAL A 251 -14.64 17.47 -9.18
N PRO A 252 -14.06 18.44 -8.44
CA PRO A 252 -14.05 19.84 -8.85
C PRO A 252 -13.41 20.10 -10.23
N TRP A 253 -12.49 19.23 -10.64
CA TRP A 253 -11.77 19.29 -11.93
C TRP A 253 -12.31 18.29 -12.96
N TRP A 254 -13.56 17.83 -12.83
CA TRP A 254 -14.14 16.84 -13.75
C TRP A 254 -14.03 17.23 -15.23
N ASP A 255 -14.21 18.51 -15.53
CA ASP A 255 -14.19 19.02 -16.89
C ASP A 255 -12.77 19.07 -17.48
N ASP A 256 -11.74 19.03 -16.64
CA ASP A 256 -10.34 18.93 -17.07
C ASP A 256 -9.90 17.48 -17.35
N LEU A 257 -10.66 16.49 -16.88
CA LEU A 257 -10.35 15.08 -17.11
C LEU A 257 -10.52 14.70 -18.59
N SER A 258 -9.63 13.82 -19.06
CA SER A 258 -9.79 13.13 -20.34
C SER A 258 -11.04 12.26 -20.36
N GLU A 259 -11.48 11.87 -21.56
CA GLU A 259 -12.57 10.90 -21.70
C GLU A 259 -12.29 9.60 -20.92
N CYS A 260 -11.05 9.12 -20.97
CA CYS A 260 -10.58 7.99 -20.16
C CYS A 260 -10.67 8.28 -18.65
N GLY A 261 -10.22 9.45 -18.20
CA GLY A 261 -10.24 9.86 -16.80
C GLY A 261 -11.65 9.95 -16.20
N ARG A 262 -12.66 10.24 -17.03
CA ARG A 262 -14.08 10.31 -16.62
C ARG A 262 -14.78 8.95 -16.49
N SER A 263 -14.13 7.86 -16.91
CA SER A 263 -14.73 6.51 -16.87
C SER A 263 -14.69 5.84 -15.48
N GLY A 264 -14.12 6.50 -14.48
CA GLY A 264 -13.99 6.02 -13.11
C GLY A 264 -13.26 7.01 -12.20
N LEU A 265 -12.87 6.57 -11.01
CA LEU A 265 -12.05 7.34 -10.08
C LEU A 265 -10.68 7.56 -10.72
N SER A 266 -10.28 8.81 -10.89
CA SER A 266 -9.00 9.14 -11.51
C SER A 266 -8.26 10.24 -10.75
N VAL A 267 -6.94 10.21 -10.91
CA VAL A 267 -6.03 11.19 -10.34
C VAL A 267 -5.16 11.75 -11.45
N ARG A 268 -5.12 13.09 -11.52
CA ARG A 268 -4.27 13.82 -12.47
C ARG A 268 -2.80 13.76 -12.04
N PRO A 269 -1.85 13.59 -12.97
CA PRO A 269 -0.44 13.68 -12.65
C PRO A 269 -0.07 15.11 -12.25
N LYS A 270 0.36 15.27 -11.01
CA LYS A 270 0.90 16.52 -10.48
C LYS A 270 2.26 16.27 -9.86
N MET A 271 3.28 17.00 -10.32
CA MET A 271 4.65 16.81 -9.89
C MET A 271 4.78 16.86 -8.37
N GLY A 272 5.36 15.82 -7.78
CA GLY A 272 5.55 15.68 -6.35
C GLY A 272 4.46 14.89 -5.65
N ASP A 273 3.28 14.73 -6.25
CA ASP A 273 2.19 13.96 -5.64
C ASP A 273 2.39 12.45 -5.83
N ALA A 274 1.81 11.65 -4.92
CA ALA A 274 1.91 10.20 -4.96
C ALA A 274 0.60 9.50 -4.58
N ILE A 275 0.22 8.46 -5.31
CA ILE A 275 -0.90 7.57 -4.94
C ILE A 275 -0.34 6.33 -4.26
N LEU A 276 -0.86 6.03 -3.08
CA LEU A 276 -0.66 4.75 -2.42
C LEU A 276 -1.95 3.96 -2.48
N PHE A 277 -1.92 2.76 -3.06
CA PHE A 277 -3.09 1.88 -3.09
C PHE A 277 -2.73 0.42 -2.82
N TRP A 278 -3.72 -0.33 -2.31
CA TRP A 278 -3.56 -1.73 -1.95
C TRP A 278 -4.11 -2.64 -3.04
N SER A 279 -3.29 -3.62 -3.44
CA SER A 279 -3.64 -4.74 -4.30
C SER A 279 -4.29 -5.90 -3.52
N MET A 280 -4.24 -5.85 -2.19
CA MET A 280 -4.75 -6.88 -1.29
C MET A 280 -5.64 -6.27 -0.18
N ARG A 281 -6.66 -7.02 0.20
CA ARG A 281 -7.51 -6.72 1.35
C ARG A 281 -6.78 -7.05 2.67
N PRO A 282 -7.26 -6.54 3.82
CA PRO A 282 -6.64 -6.82 5.12
C PRO A 282 -6.60 -8.31 5.51
N ASP A 283 -7.49 -9.13 4.95
CA ASP A 283 -7.50 -10.59 5.11
C ASP A 283 -6.52 -11.32 4.18
N ALA A 284 -5.65 -10.56 3.50
CA ALA A 284 -4.70 -11.02 2.49
C ALA A 284 -5.33 -11.63 1.22
N SER A 285 -6.64 -11.47 0.99
CA SER A 285 -7.21 -11.79 -0.32
C SER A 285 -6.82 -10.72 -1.34
N MET A 286 -6.77 -11.09 -2.61
CA MET A 286 -6.59 -10.11 -3.69
C MET A 286 -7.81 -9.18 -3.75
N ASP A 287 -7.61 -7.91 -4.09
CA ASP A 287 -8.67 -6.92 -4.26
C ASP A 287 -8.94 -6.67 -5.75
N PRO A 288 -9.99 -7.25 -6.36
CA PRO A 288 -10.29 -7.04 -7.78
C PRO A 288 -10.57 -5.57 -8.13
N SER A 289 -10.89 -4.74 -7.14
CA SER A 289 -11.12 -3.33 -7.37
C SER A 289 -9.87 -2.48 -7.47
N SER A 290 -8.69 -3.06 -7.21
CA SER A 290 -7.39 -2.45 -7.45
C SER A 290 -7.00 -2.45 -8.94
N LEU A 291 -7.90 -2.88 -9.84
CA LEU A 291 -7.72 -2.74 -11.27
C LEU A 291 -7.47 -1.27 -11.59
N HIS A 292 -6.35 -0.96 -12.21
CA HIS A 292 -5.95 0.41 -12.49
C HIS A 292 -5.17 0.54 -13.79
N GLY A 293 -5.13 1.73 -14.37
CA GLY A 293 -4.43 2.00 -15.62
C GLY A 293 -3.83 3.41 -15.67
N SER A 294 -3.17 3.71 -16.79
CA SER A 294 -2.74 5.06 -17.16
C SER A 294 -3.49 5.46 -18.41
N CYS A 295 -4.32 6.50 -18.31
CA CYS A 295 -4.95 7.10 -19.46
C CYS A 295 -3.90 7.63 -20.45
N PRO A 296 -4.23 7.72 -21.76
CA PRO A 296 -3.34 8.31 -22.74
C PRO A 296 -2.94 9.73 -22.35
N VAL A 297 -1.67 10.07 -22.53
CA VAL A 297 -1.24 11.49 -22.47
C VAL A 297 -1.78 12.19 -23.71
N ILE A 298 -2.38 13.36 -23.54
CA ILE A 298 -2.95 14.14 -24.65
C ILE A 298 -2.11 15.40 -24.89
N GLN A 299 -1.66 16.05 -23.81
CA GLN A 299 -0.87 17.28 -23.85
C GLN A 299 0.05 17.36 -22.63
#